data_AF-A0A8C9JVX3-F1
#
_entry.id   AF-A0A8C9JVX3-F1
#
_cell.length_a   1.000
_cell.length_b   1.000
_cell.length_c   1.000
_cell.angle_alpha   90.00
_cell.angle_beta   90.00
_cell.angle_gamma   90.00
#
_symmetry.space_group_name_H-M   'P 1'
#
loop_
_entity.id
_entity.type
_entity.pdbx_description
1 polymer ?
#
loop_
_entity_poly.entity_id
_entity_poly.type
_entity_poly.pdbx_seq_one_letter_code
_entity_poly.pdbx_strand_id
1 'polypeptide(L)'
;ITEKMLVRALKGGKNTKIVTLSGKKITKMPSSLDKLPGLKTLNLQNNQISKVCSEISTLTQFQNLKLREFYCEGNPLFLKEPVTAVQQDDVWSLQEITSRFIMNELSEKNPFVMQAITWHPLVKNIMSQRRKCAICGKYFLTIWLECVEFVPPSKKWKISRNLQLVPLQILICSYTCFNQRGPNLFGIAQV
;
A
#
# COMPACT_ATOMS: atom_id res chain seq x y z
N ILE A 1 1.20 8.49 18.05
CA ILE A 1 0.54 9.82 18.20
C ILE A 1 -0.73 9.88 17.35
N THR A 2 -0.65 9.56 16.05
CA THR A 2 -1.79 9.50 15.12
C THR A 2 -3.01 8.74 15.67
N GLU A 3 -2.83 7.49 16.11
CA GLU A 3 -3.95 6.67 16.61
C GLU A 3 -4.60 7.23 17.88
N LYS A 4 -3.84 7.90 18.75
CA LYS A 4 -4.40 8.54 19.95
C LYS A 4 -5.43 9.61 19.59
N MET A 5 -5.26 10.28 18.46
CA MET A 5 -6.20 11.30 17.98
C MET A 5 -7.49 10.70 17.40
N LEU A 6 -7.49 9.42 17.03
CA LEU A 6 -8.67 8.70 16.57
C LEU A 6 -9.49 8.04 17.67
N VAL A 7 -8.98 7.96 18.91
CA VAL A 7 -9.66 7.25 20.01
C VAL A 7 -11.10 7.71 20.20
N ARG A 8 -11.38 9.03 20.11
CA ARG A 8 -12.75 9.55 20.20
C ARG A 8 -13.62 9.12 19.04
N ALA A 9 -13.09 9.17 17.81
CA ALA A 9 -13.77 8.71 16.61
C ALA A 9 -14.06 7.20 16.66
N LEU A 10 -13.11 6.40 17.13
CA LEU A 10 -13.24 4.95 17.28
C LEU A 10 -14.31 4.57 18.30
N LYS A 11 -14.46 5.33 19.41
CA LYS A 11 -15.56 5.13 20.37
C LYS A 11 -16.94 5.32 19.73
N GLY A 12 -17.06 6.21 18.74
CA GLY A 12 -18.32 6.42 18.01
C GLY A 12 -18.62 5.33 16.97
N GLY A 13 -17.63 4.54 16.54
CA GLY A 13 -17.79 3.39 15.64
C GLY A 13 -18.63 3.71 14.39
N LYS A 14 -19.74 2.99 14.21
CA LYS A 14 -20.67 3.15 13.07
C LYS A 14 -21.34 4.53 12.97
N ASN A 15 -21.41 5.27 14.07
CA ASN A 15 -22.03 6.59 14.14
C ASN A 15 -21.05 7.69 13.71
N THR A 16 -19.75 7.44 13.75
CA THR A 16 -18.75 8.38 13.30
C THR A 16 -18.81 8.53 11.78
N LYS A 17 -19.30 9.68 11.31
CA LYS A 17 -19.39 10.03 9.88
C LYS A 17 -18.28 10.96 9.43
N ILE A 18 -17.74 11.77 10.33
CA ILE A 18 -16.75 12.82 10.03
C ILE A 18 -15.58 12.68 11.00
N VAL A 19 -14.36 12.67 10.46
CA VAL A 19 -13.12 12.72 11.23
C VAL A 19 -12.27 13.88 10.70
N THR A 20 -12.01 14.85 11.58
CA THR A 20 -11.20 16.04 11.25
C THR A 20 -9.93 16.04 12.10
N LEU A 21 -8.79 15.92 11.42
CA LEU A 21 -7.45 15.89 12.01
C LEU A 21 -6.51 16.88 11.28
N SER A 22 -7.05 17.96 10.73
CA SER A 22 -6.26 19.00 10.05
C SER A 22 -5.29 19.69 11.03
N GLY A 23 -4.06 19.98 10.57
CA GLY A 23 -3.10 20.76 11.35
C GLY A 23 -2.53 20.06 12.59
N LYS A 24 -2.52 18.73 12.62
CA LYS A 24 -2.17 17.93 13.82
C LYS A 24 -0.75 17.37 13.83
N LYS A 25 0.11 17.79 12.89
CA LYS A 25 1.50 17.29 12.74
C LYS A 25 1.55 15.76 12.61
N ILE A 26 0.53 15.17 12.00
CA ILE A 26 0.45 13.72 11.77
C ILE A 26 1.48 13.34 10.70
N THR A 27 2.35 12.39 11.00
CA THR A 27 3.44 11.97 10.09
C THR A 27 3.09 10.75 9.23
N LYS A 28 2.04 10.01 9.60
CA LYS A 28 1.58 8.81 8.90
C LYS A 28 0.06 8.80 8.85
N MET A 29 -0.52 8.30 7.76
CA MET A 29 -1.97 8.04 7.74
C MET A 29 -2.35 7.09 8.88
N PRO A 30 -3.55 7.24 9.48
CA PRO A 30 -3.98 6.34 10.54
C PRO A 30 -4.35 4.97 10.01
N SER A 31 -3.96 3.90 10.72
CA SER A 31 -4.19 2.53 10.27
C SER A 31 -5.56 1.99 10.66
N SER A 32 -6.20 2.53 11.72
CA SER A 32 -7.48 2.03 12.23
C SER A 32 -8.73 2.64 11.57
N LEU A 33 -8.62 3.25 10.38
CA LEU A 33 -9.79 3.85 9.73
C LEU A 33 -10.82 2.81 9.29
N ASP A 34 -10.38 1.59 9.00
CA ASP A 34 -11.23 0.44 8.68
C ASP A 34 -12.26 0.12 9.78
N LYS A 35 -11.93 0.43 11.04
CA LYS A 35 -12.83 0.30 12.21
C LYS A 35 -13.93 1.36 12.27
N LEU A 36 -13.99 2.29 11.32
CA LEU A 36 -15.02 3.31 11.19
C LEU A 36 -15.89 3.05 9.94
N PRO A 37 -16.73 2.00 9.94
CA PRO A 37 -17.53 1.61 8.76
C PRO A 37 -18.56 2.69 8.36
N GLY A 38 -18.84 3.62 9.27
CA GLY A 38 -19.72 4.76 9.04
C GLY A 38 -19.05 5.95 8.37
N LEU A 39 -17.71 6.00 8.27
CA LEU A 39 -16.98 7.20 7.88
C LEU A 39 -17.34 7.66 6.47
N LYS A 40 -17.55 8.97 6.32
CA LYS A 40 -17.89 9.64 5.06
C LYS A 40 -16.95 10.81 4.79
N THR A 41 -16.47 11.51 5.80
CA THR A 41 -15.55 12.63 5.58
C THR A 41 -14.31 12.42 6.41
N LEU A 42 -13.15 12.47 5.75
CA LEU A 42 -11.85 12.43 6.39
C LEU A 42 -11.08 13.68 5.99
N ASN A 43 -10.71 14.50 6.98
CA ASN A 43 -9.84 15.65 6.76
C ASN A 43 -8.50 15.43 7.47
N LEU A 44 -7.43 15.31 6.68
CA LEU A 44 -6.03 15.20 7.07
C LEU A 44 -5.19 16.38 6.55
N GLN A 45 -5.79 17.49 6.15
CA GLN A 45 -5.08 18.64 5.58
C GLN A 45 -3.97 19.18 6.50
N ASN A 46 -2.95 19.78 5.91
CA ASN A 46 -1.89 20.50 6.62
C ASN A 46 -1.23 19.66 7.72
N ASN A 47 -0.88 18.42 7.38
CA ASN A 47 -0.13 17.52 8.24
C ASN A 47 1.26 17.22 7.61
N GLN A 48 2.00 16.28 8.18
CA GLN A 48 3.34 15.89 7.74
C GLN A 48 3.34 14.46 7.17
N ILE A 49 2.23 14.03 6.58
CA ILE A 49 2.08 12.67 6.05
C ILE A 49 3.01 12.52 4.85
N SER A 50 4.05 11.71 5.01
CA SER A 50 5.01 11.39 3.95
C SER A 50 4.86 9.96 3.42
N LYS A 51 4.09 9.11 4.11
CA LYS A 51 3.87 7.71 3.74
C LYS A 51 2.40 7.31 3.88
N VAL A 52 1.95 6.49 2.94
CA VAL A 52 0.69 5.73 3.05
C VAL A 52 0.86 4.67 4.14
N CYS A 53 -0.17 4.37 4.93
CA CYS A 53 -0.12 3.25 5.88
C CYS A 53 -0.46 1.93 5.18
N SER A 54 0.21 0.85 5.59
CA SER A 54 0.03 -0.51 5.08
C SER A 54 -1.38 -1.08 5.24
N GLU A 55 -2.20 -0.48 6.10
CA GLU A 55 -3.56 -0.89 6.43
C GLU A 55 -4.63 -0.07 5.69
N ILE A 56 -4.22 0.87 4.85
CA ILE A 56 -5.11 1.58 3.90
C ILE A 56 -4.53 1.51 2.48
N SER A 57 -3.33 0.95 2.34
CA SER A 57 -2.61 0.82 1.09
C SER A 57 -3.34 0.03 0.01
N THR A 58 -4.24 -0.87 0.40
CA THR A 58 -4.96 -1.70 -0.55
C THR A 58 -6.18 -0.95 -1.09
N LEU A 59 -6.41 -1.08 -2.39
CA LEU A 59 -7.61 -0.55 -3.04
C LEU A 59 -8.90 -1.05 -2.34
N THR A 60 -8.87 -2.27 -1.80
CA THR A 60 -9.95 -2.89 -1.03
C THR A 60 -10.28 -2.11 0.25
N GLN A 61 -9.29 -1.59 0.97
CA GLN A 61 -9.52 -0.83 2.20
C GLN A 61 -10.15 0.53 1.90
N PHE A 62 -9.63 1.29 0.92
CA PHE A 62 -10.31 2.52 0.50
C PHE A 62 -11.73 2.27 -0.03
N GLN A 63 -11.96 1.15 -0.74
CA GLN A 63 -13.30 0.72 -1.14
C GLN A 63 -14.23 0.49 0.06
N ASN A 64 -13.73 -0.15 1.12
CA ASN A 64 -14.50 -0.44 2.32
C ASN A 64 -14.84 0.82 3.13
N LEU A 65 -13.96 1.81 3.14
CA LEU A 65 -14.20 3.07 3.84
C LEU A 65 -15.37 3.87 3.25
N LYS A 66 -15.66 3.74 1.95
CA LYS A 66 -16.78 4.42 1.28
C LYS A 66 -16.88 5.91 1.66
N LEU A 67 -15.74 6.60 1.72
CA LEU A 67 -15.66 8.04 1.98
C LEU A 67 -16.53 8.81 0.99
N ARG A 68 -16.87 10.05 1.23
CA ARG A 68 -17.55 10.98 0.31
C ARG A 68 -16.66 12.17 0.03
N GLU A 69 -15.81 12.52 0.99
CA GLU A 69 -14.86 13.60 0.91
C GLU A 69 -13.57 13.14 1.60
N PHE A 70 -12.44 13.39 0.95
CA PHE A 70 -11.12 13.14 1.52
C PHE A 70 -10.26 14.36 1.25
N TYR A 71 -9.90 15.07 2.32
CA TYR A 71 -9.05 16.25 2.26
C TYR A 71 -7.68 15.90 2.81
N CYS A 72 -6.62 16.13 2.03
CA CYS A 72 -5.26 15.71 2.34
C CYS A 72 -4.20 16.67 1.80
N GLU A 73 -4.62 17.84 1.32
CA GLU A 73 -3.77 18.90 0.81
C GLU A 73 -2.79 19.40 1.88
N GLY A 74 -1.63 19.90 1.46
CA GLY A 74 -0.59 20.39 2.38
C GLY A 74 0.20 19.28 3.09
N ASN A 75 0.14 18.03 2.61
CA ASN A 75 0.96 16.92 3.10
C ASN A 75 2.07 16.57 2.09
N PRO A 76 3.31 16.27 2.53
CA PRO A 76 4.43 15.94 1.64
C PRO A 76 4.13 14.82 0.64
N LEU A 77 3.43 13.76 1.07
CA LEU A 77 3.05 12.64 0.21
C LEU A 77 2.32 13.09 -1.07
N PHE A 78 1.52 14.14 -0.98
CA PHE A 78 0.64 14.59 -2.08
C PHE A 78 1.28 15.67 -2.95
N LEU A 79 2.47 16.17 -2.60
CA LEU A 79 3.21 17.13 -3.45
C LEU A 79 3.75 16.48 -4.71
N LYS A 80 3.97 15.16 -4.70
CA LYS A 80 4.51 14.39 -5.84
C LYS A 80 5.80 15.01 -6.41
N GLU A 81 6.72 15.38 -5.52
CA GLU A 81 8.04 15.92 -5.89
C GLU A 81 9.06 14.77 -5.90
N PRO A 82 9.34 14.13 -7.07
CA PRO A 82 10.29 13.04 -7.14
C PRO A 82 11.72 13.55 -6.97
N VAL A 83 12.55 12.74 -6.31
CA VAL A 83 14.01 12.94 -6.22
C VAL A 83 14.68 11.80 -6.98
N THR A 84 15.77 12.09 -7.69
CA THR A 84 16.57 11.05 -8.35
C THR A 84 17.40 10.32 -7.29
N ALA A 85 17.27 9.00 -7.22
CA ALA A 85 18.08 8.13 -6.38
C ALA A 85 18.96 7.22 -7.24
N VAL A 86 20.19 6.97 -6.79
CA VAL A 86 21.09 6.01 -7.44
C VAL A 86 20.54 4.60 -7.19
N GLN A 87 20.30 3.86 -8.27
CA GLN A 87 19.87 2.46 -8.19
C GLN A 87 21.10 1.61 -7.84
N GLN A 88 20.99 0.77 -6.82
CA GLN A 88 21.98 -0.26 -6.57
C GLN A 88 21.54 -1.53 -7.31
N ASP A 89 22.48 -2.15 -8.02
CA ASP A 89 22.26 -3.46 -8.61
C ASP A 89 22.18 -4.50 -7.49
N ASP A 90 20.96 -4.82 -7.08
CA ASP A 90 20.73 -5.80 -6.03
C ASP A 90 20.85 -7.22 -6.58
N VAL A 91 21.88 -7.95 -6.17
CA VAL A 91 21.97 -9.39 -6.39
C VAL A 91 21.00 -10.10 -5.46
N TRP A 92 20.04 -10.85 -6.02
CA TRP A 92 19.09 -11.62 -5.24
C TRP A 92 19.77 -12.73 -4.44
N SER A 93 19.35 -12.92 -3.19
CA SER A 93 19.79 -14.07 -2.41
C SER A 93 19.36 -15.38 -3.10
N LEU A 94 20.09 -16.47 -2.86
CA LEU A 94 19.68 -17.79 -3.36
C LEU A 94 18.27 -18.16 -2.91
N GLN A 95 17.88 -17.75 -1.69
CA GLN A 95 16.52 -17.93 -1.20
C GLN A 95 15.50 -17.21 -2.11
N GLU A 96 15.75 -15.96 -2.46
CA GLU A 96 14.87 -15.17 -3.33
C GLU A 96 14.80 -15.76 -4.75
N ILE A 97 15.95 -16.09 -5.35
CA ILE A 97 16.05 -16.69 -6.69
C ILE A 97 15.25 -18.00 -6.72
N THR A 98 15.52 -18.89 -5.76
CA THR A 98 14.86 -20.20 -5.67
C THR A 98 13.36 -20.05 -5.45
N SER A 99 12.96 -19.12 -4.57
CA SER A 99 11.54 -18.87 -4.30
C SER A 99 10.81 -18.32 -5.52
N ARG A 100 11.43 -17.42 -6.29
CA ARG A 100 10.87 -16.91 -7.54
C ARG A 100 10.72 -18.01 -8.58
N PHE A 101 11.73 -18.87 -8.74
CA PHE A 101 11.67 -20.01 -9.64
C PHE A 101 10.53 -20.95 -9.28
N ILE A 102 10.43 -21.33 -7.99
CA ILE A 102 9.35 -22.19 -7.49
C ILE A 102 7.98 -21.56 -7.75
N MET A 103 7.79 -20.30 -7.36
CA MET A 103 6.47 -19.66 -7.40
C MET A 103 5.97 -19.31 -8.79
N ASN A 104 6.87 -18.96 -9.72
CA ASN A 104 6.50 -18.38 -11.01
C ASN A 104 6.77 -19.28 -12.22
N GLU A 105 7.57 -20.34 -12.05
CA GLU A 105 7.92 -21.23 -13.15
C GLU A 105 7.53 -22.67 -12.83
N LEU A 106 7.90 -23.16 -11.65
CA LEU A 106 7.72 -24.57 -11.30
C LEU A 106 6.29 -24.89 -10.86
N SER A 107 5.61 -23.96 -10.19
CA SER A 107 4.22 -24.13 -9.72
C SER A 107 3.23 -24.36 -10.86
N GLU A 108 3.45 -23.71 -12.01
CA GLU A 108 2.63 -23.88 -13.22
C GLU A 108 2.93 -25.19 -13.94
N LYS A 109 4.20 -25.62 -13.92
CA LYS A 109 4.67 -26.82 -14.64
C LYS A 109 4.47 -28.12 -13.86
N ASN A 110 4.46 -28.06 -12.52
CA ASN A 110 4.39 -29.24 -11.67
C ASN A 110 3.59 -28.97 -10.38
N PRO A 111 2.28 -29.31 -10.37
CA PRO A 111 1.42 -29.15 -9.19
C PRO A 111 1.89 -29.91 -7.95
N PHE A 112 2.61 -31.03 -8.12
CA PHE A 112 3.10 -31.85 -7.02
C PHE A 112 4.15 -31.12 -6.18
N VAL A 113 4.93 -30.21 -6.78
CA VAL A 113 5.91 -29.40 -6.04
C VAL A 113 5.20 -28.48 -5.06
N MET A 114 4.11 -27.83 -5.48
CA MET A 114 3.31 -26.99 -4.60
C MET A 114 2.67 -27.82 -3.49
N GLN A 115 2.22 -29.04 -3.82
CA GLN A 115 1.75 -29.97 -2.80
C GLN A 115 2.86 -30.28 -1.80
N ALA A 116 4.03 -30.74 -2.22
CA ALA A 116 5.16 -31.07 -1.34
C ALA A 116 5.60 -29.89 -0.44
N ILE A 117 5.59 -28.67 -0.97
CA ILE A 117 5.86 -27.44 -0.21
C ILE A 117 4.91 -27.28 0.99
N THR A 118 3.63 -27.66 0.84
CA THR A 118 2.67 -27.56 1.94
C THR A 118 2.94 -28.51 3.10
N TRP A 119 3.72 -29.58 2.90
CA TRP A 119 4.08 -30.56 3.93
C TRP A 119 5.18 -30.06 4.85
N HIS A 120 6.03 -29.13 4.39
CA HIS A 120 7.10 -28.57 5.21
C HIS A 120 6.65 -27.24 5.84
N PRO A 121 6.43 -27.17 7.17
CA PRO A 121 5.84 -25.99 7.82
C PRO A 121 6.62 -24.69 7.61
N LEU A 122 7.96 -24.75 7.68
CA LEU A 122 8.82 -23.58 7.45
C LEU A 122 8.71 -23.04 6.02
N VAL A 123 8.76 -23.93 5.01
CA VAL A 123 8.64 -23.51 3.60
C VAL A 123 7.24 -22.97 3.34
N LYS A 124 6.19 -23.61 3.87
CA LYS A 124 4.82 -23.10 3.80
C LYS A 124 4.70 -21.70 4.40
N ASN A 125 5.36 -21.43 5.53
CA ASN A 125 5.37 -20.12 6.17
C ASN A 125 6.12 -19.06 5.32
N ILE A 126 7.25 -19.41 4.72
CA ILE A 126 7.95 -18.51 3.77
C ILE A 126 7.02 -18.19 2.59
N MET A 127 6.36 -19.21 2.02
CA MET A 127 5.49 -19.06 0.86
C MET A 127 4.19 -18.32 1.17
N SER A 128 3.74 -18.27 2.42
CA SER A 128 2.59 -17.47 2.84
C SER A 128 2.90 -15.96 2.85
N GLN A 129 4.18 -15.60 2.98
CA GLN A 129 4.65 -14.22 2.95
C GLN A 129 4.90 -13.68 1.54
N ARG A 130 4.64 -14.49 0.50
CA ARG A 130 4.85 -14.08 -0.89
C ARG A 130 4.05 -12.84 -1.25
N ARG A 131 4.70 -11.96 -1.99
CA ARG A 131 4.12 -10.72 -2.52
C ARG A 131 3.98 -10.85 -4.01
N LYS A 132 2.98 -10.18 -4.59
CA LYS A 132 2.79 -10.10 -6.05
C LYS A 132 3.26 -8.74 -6.54
N CYS A 133 4.11 -8.71 -7.56
CA CYS A 133 4.58 -7.47 -8.16
C CYS A 133 3.43 -6.77 -8.89
N ALA A 134 3.22 -5.48 -8.62
CA ALA A 134 2.19 -4.67 -9.28
C ALA A 134 2.46 -4.47 -10.78
N ILE A 135 3.71 -4.60 -11.22
CA ILE A 135 4.11 -4.37 -12.61
C ILE A 135 4.08 -5.67 -13.42
N CYS A 136 4.89 -6.67 -13.06
CA CYS A 136 5.03 -7.90 -13.84
C CYS A 136 4.08 -9.03 -13.41
N GLY A 137 3.34 -8.86 -12.32
CA GLY A 137 2.44 -9.89 -11.79
C GLY A 137 3.12 -11.12 -11.17
N LYS A 138 4.45 -11.22 -11.20
CA LYS A 138 5.21 -12.33 -10.60
C LYS A 138 5.32 -12.21 -9.08
N TYR A 139 5.45 -13.35 -8.41
CA TYR A 139 5.65 -13.46 -6.97
C TYR A 139 7.11 -13.29 -6.55
N PHE A 140 7.32 -12.72 -5.37
CA PHE A 140 8.64 -12.48 -4.76
C PHE A 140 8.56 -12.48 -3.22
N LEU A 141 9.70 -12.57 -2.52
CA LEU A 141 9.73 -12.54 -1.05
C LEU A 141 10.37 -11.25 -0.50
N THR A 142 11.58 -10.90 -0.97
CA THR A 142 12.48 -9.97 -0.28
C THR A 142 12.70 -8.65 -1.01
N ILE A 143 13.16 -8.65 -2.26
CA ILE A 143 13.49 -7.39 -2.95
C ILE A 143 12.23 -6.62 -3.26
N TRP A 144 12.09 -5.50 -2.56
CA TRP A 144 10.88 -4.74 -2.41
C TRP A 144 11.24 -3.26 -2.53
N LEU A 145 10.63 -2.59 -3.50
CA LEU A 145 10.56 -1.13 -3.52
C LEU A 145 9.19 -0.71 -2.98
N GLU A 146 9.18 0.04 -1.87
CA GLU A 146 7.98 0.72 -1.41
C GLU A 146 7.62 1.75 -2.46
N CYS A 147 6.45 1.61 -3.07
CA CYS A 147 5.97 2.56 -4.06
C CYS A 147 4.57 3.04 -3.69
N VAL A 148 4.21 4.21 -4.21
CA VAL A 148 2.87 4.76 -4.16
C VAL A 148 2.40 5.01 -5.58
N GLU A 149 1.24 4.46 -5.91
CA GLU A 149 0.55 4.74 -7.16
C GLU A 149 -0.66 5.66 -6.88
N PHE A 150 -0.75 6.75 -7.63
CA PHE A 150 -1.88 7.66 -7.58
C PHE A 150 -2.91 7.24 -8.63
N VAL A 151 -4.00 6.62 -8.18
CA VAL A 151 -5.02 6.08 -9.08
C VAL A 151 -6.33 6.86 -8.98
N PRO A 152 -7.11 6.98 -10.07
CA PRO A 152 -8.45 7.51 -9.99
C PRO A 152 -9.34 6.65 -9.09
N PRO A 153 -10.21 7.25 -8.26
CA PRO A 153 -11.29 6.54 -7.58
C PRO A 153 -12.14 5.73 -8.58
N SER A 154 -12.52 4.50 -8.23
CA SER A 154 -13.38 3.69 -9.11
C SER A 154 -14.77 4.34 -9.26
N LYS A 155 -15.43 4.19 -10.42
CA LYS A 155 -16.78 4.75 -10.65
C LYS A 155 -17.85 4.28 -9.63
N LYS A 156 -17.61 3.15 -8.95
CA LYS A 156 -18.48 2.62 -7.86
C LYS A 156 -18.24 3.29 -6.51
N TRP A 157 -17.16 4.05 -6.37
CA TRP A 157 -16.82 4.82 -5.19
C TRP A 157 -17.83 5.96 -5.08
N LYS A 158 -18.66 5.95 -4.04
CA LYS A 158 -19.46 7.12 -3.65
C LYS A 158 -18.55 8.21 -3.02
N ILE A 159 -17.33 8.39 -3.53
CA ILE A 159 -16.23 9.10 -2.89
C ILE A 159 -15.68 10.24 -3.77
N SER A 160 -15.52 11.40 -3.12
CA SER A 160 -14.76 12.61 -3.39
C SER A 160 -15.14 13.41 -4.63
N ARG A 161 -15.99 14.43 -4.45
CA ARG A 161 -16.08 15.55 -5.41
C ARG A 161 -14.76 16.33 -5.53
N ASN A 162 -13.85 16.17 -4.56
CA ASN A 162 -12.71 17.06 -4.36
C ASN A 162 -11.33 16.44 -4.66
N LEU A 163 -11.20 15.11 -4.83
CA LEU A 163 -9.92 14.44 -5.04
C LEU A 163 -9.95 13.55 -6.28
N GLN A 164 -9.13 13.89 -7.28
CA GLN A 164 -9.08 13.15 -8.55
C GLN A 164 -8.27 11.86 -8.48
N LEU A 165 -7.30 11.77 -7.56
CA LEU A 165 -6.40 10.63 -7.42
C LEU A 165 -6.21 10.28 -5.93
N VAL A 166 -6.22 9.00 -5.61
CA VAL A 166 -5.90 8.48 -4.27
C VAL A 166 -4.54 7.77 -4.28
N PRO A 167 -3.70 7.96 -3.24
CA PRO A 167 -2.43 7.26 -3.12
C PRO A 167 -2.65 5.84 -2.59
N LEU A 168 -2.19 4.84 -3.33
CA LEU A 168 -2.18 3.44 -2.93
C LEU A 168 -0.75 2.96 -2.80
N GLN A 169 -0.43 2.27 -1.69
CA GLN A 169 0.87 1.62 -1.61
C GLN A 169 0.84 0.40 -2.51
N ILE A 170 1.89 0.25 -3.30
CA ILE A 170 2.07 -0.89 -4.18
C ILE A 170 3.48 -1.47 -3.97
N LEU A 171 3.61 -2.74 -4.26
CA LEU A 171 4.84 -3.49 -4.06
C LEU A 171 5.40 -3.89 -5.41
N ILE A 172 6.67 -3.55 -5.64
CA ILE A 172 7.39 -3.86 -6.88
C ILE A 172 8.61 -4.69 -6.53
N CYS A 173 8.90 -5.68 -7.38
CA CYS A 173 9.86 -6.73 -7.09
C CYS A 173 11.32 -6.42 -7.47
N SER A 174 11.58 -5.29 -8.16
CA SER A 174 12.91 -4.85 -8.58
C SER A 174 12.89 -3.44 -9.19
N TYR A 175 14.07 -2.81 -9.28
CA TYR A 175 14.25 -1.56 -10.04
C TYR A 175 13.95 -1.72 -11.53
N THR A 176 14.21 -2.89 -12.14
CA THR A 176 13.82 -3.17 -13.52
C THR A 176 12.32 -3.00 -13.74
N CYS A 177 11.50 -3.55 -12.83
CA CYS A 177 10.04 -3.36 -12.88
C CYS A 177 9.67 -1.91 -12.58
N PHE A 178 10.35 -1.25 -11.64
CA PHE A 178 10.12 0.16 -11.35
C PHE A 178 10.42 1.08 -12.54
N ASN A 179 11.41 0.74 -13.38
CA ASN A 179 11.73 1.52 -14.58
C ASN A 179 10.68 1.34 -15.69
N GLN A 180 9.79 0.35 -15.58
CA GLN A 180 8.65 0.12 -16.49
C GLN A 180 7.33 0.70 -15.95
N ARG A 181 7.39 1.51 -14.88
CA ARG A 181 6.22 2.05 -14.20
C ARG A 181 5.46 3.10 -15.03
N GLY A 182 4.19 3.29 -14.70
CA GLY A 182 3.39 4.42 -15.18
C GLY A 182 3.78 5.76 -14.52
N PRO A 183 3.35 6.90 -15.10
CA PRO A 183 3.75 8.24 -14.64
C PRO A 183 3.21 8.62 -13.26
N ASN A 184 2.17 7.93 -12.78
CA ASN A 184 1.56 8.17 -11.48
C ASN A 184 2.16 7.33 -10.34
N LEU A 185 3.25 6.62 -10.61
CA LEU A 185 3.88 5.69 -9.69
C LEU A 185 5.23 6.24 -9.22
N PHE A 186 5.39 6.33 -7.91
CA PHE A 186 6.56 6.92 -7.27
C PHE A 186 7.17 5.95 -6.26
N GLY A 187 8.50 5.92 -6.19
CA GLY A 187 9.21 5.19 -5.14
C GLY A 187 9.21 6.00 -3.85
N ILE A 188 9.07 5.32 -2.71
CA ILE A 188 9.20 5.93 -1.39
C ILE A 188 10.65 5.78 -0.96
N ALA A 189 11.40 6.89 -0.98
CA ALA A 189 12.72 6.94 -0.36
C ALA A 189 12.58 7.18 1.15
N GLN A 190 13.46 6.57 1.94
CA GLN A 190 13.69 7.00 3.32
C GLN A 190 14.73 8.12 3.25
N VAL A 191 14.29 9.35 3.54
CA VAL A 191 15.17 10.51 3.74
C VAL A 191 15.56 10.58 5.20
#